data_AF-A0A8J6CSP5-F1
#
_entry.id   AF-A0A8J6CSP5-F1
#
_cell.length_a   1.000
_cell.length_b   1.000
_cell.length_c   1.000
_cell.angle_alpha   90.00
_cell.angle_beta   90.00
_cell.angle_gamma   90.00
#
_symmetry.space_group_name_H-M   'P 1'
#
loop_
_entity.id
_entity.type
_entity.pdbx_description
1 polymer ?
#
loop_
_entity_poly.entity_id
_entity_poly.type
_entity_poly.pdbx_seq_one_letter_code
_entity_poly.pdbx_strand_id
1 'polypeptide(L)'
;MENIVVVKLLGRNIGYGVLHNRIISLWKPSQPFHIMDVTNGYYLVRFQNKDDYDMTLTQGPWKVFRHYFTIQSWIVDFDPLKHFPTEALA
;
A
#
# COMPACT_ATOMS: atom_id res chain seq x y z
N MET A 1 6.08 8.09 -15.62
CA MET A 1 6.17 7.94 -14.16
C MET A 1 5.49 6.64 -13.80
N GLU A 2 6.10 5.80 -12.97
CA GLU A 2 5.48 4.54 -12.57
C GLU A 2 4.49 4.79 -11.43
N ASN A 3 3.22 4.47 -11.64
CA ASN A 3 2.14 4.64 -10.65
C ASN A 3 2.19 3.52 -9.61
N ILE A 4 3.28 3.45 -8.85
CA ILE A 4 3.57 2.37 -7.89
C ILE A 4 3.59 2.92 -6.48
N VAL A 5 2.83 2.29 -5.59
CA VAL A 5 2.88 2.54 -4.14
C VAL A 5 3.43 1.33 -3.40
N VAL A 6 4.11 1.60 -2.29
CA VAL A 6 4.46 0.60 -1.28
C VAL A 6 3.35 0.57 -0.24
N VAL A 7 2.91 -0.63 0.12
CA VAL A 7 1.82 -0.86 1.09
C VAL A 7 2.29 -1.84 2.15
N LYS A 8 2.05 -1.52 3.42
CA LYS A 8 2.24 -2.45 4.54
C LYS A 8 1.18 -2.26 5.60
N LEU A 9 0.70 -3.35 6.19
CA LEU A 9 -0.19 -3.28 7.35
C LEU A 9 0.65 -3.04 8.63
N LEU A 10 0.31 -2.00 9.39
CA LEU A 10 0.97 -1.73 10.67
C LEU A 10 0.66 -2.83 11.69
N GLY A 11 1.66 -3.18 12.49
CA GLY A 11 1.54 -4.10 13.62
C GLY A 11 1.49 -5.59 13.28
N ARG A 12 1.28 -5.98 12.01
CA ARG A 12 1.29 -7.38 11.57
C ARG A 12 1.37 -7.53 10.06
N ASN A 13 1.78 -8.71 9.60
CA ASN A 13 1.72 -9.06 8.18
C ASN A 13 0.28 -9.40 7.75
N ILE A 14 -0.01 -9.12 6.49
CA ILE A 14 -1.27 -9.45 5.82
C ILE A 14 -0.96 -10.37 4.64
N GLY A 15 -1.75 -11.43 4.44
CA GLY A 15 -1.56 -12.31 3.29
C GLY A 15 -2.07 -11.68 1.98
N TYR A 16 -1.44 -12.04 0.87
CA TYR A 16 -1.73 -11.53 -0.48
C TYR A 16 -3.24 -11.47 -0.81
N GLY A 17 -3.97 -12.58 -0.66
CA GLY A 17 -5.39 -12.63 -1.02
C GLY A 17 -6.25 -11.70 -0.17
N VAL A 18 -5.90 -11.54 1.11
CA VAL A 18 -6.59 -10.61 2.02
C VAL A 18 -6.28 -9.17 1.63
N LEU A 19 -5.02 -8.85 1.33
CA LEU A 19 -4.62 -7.53 0.85
C LEU A 19 -5.36 -7.17 -0.44
N HIS A 20 -5.33 -8.06 -1.44
CA HIS A 20 -6.01 -7.87 -2.72
C HIS A 20 -7.50 -7.54 -2.55
N ASN A 21 -8.20 -8.33 -1.75
CA ASN A 21 -9.62 -8.10 -1.48
C ASN A 21 -9.87 -6.77 -0.75
N ARG A 22 -8.95 -6.36 0.14
CA ARG A 22 -9.05 -5.08 0.85
C ARG A 22 -8.79 -3.90 -0.07
N ILE A 23 -7.84 -4.01 -0.98
CA ILE A 23 -7.58 -2.98 -2.00
C ILE A 23 -8.83 -2.77 -2.86
N ILE A 24 -9.43 -3.83 -3.39
CA ILE A 24 -10.65 -3.73 -4.20
C ILE A 24 -11.79 -3.09 -3.39
N SER A 25 -11.98 -3.51 -2.14
CA SER A 25 -13.07 -3.03 -1.30
C SER A 25 -12.89 -1.59 -0.83
N LEU A 26 -11.66 -1.17 -0.50
CA LEU A 26 -11.38 0.14 0.10
C LEU A 26 -11.12 1.19 -0.95
N TRP A 27 -10.29 0.87 -1.95
CA TRP A 27 -9.84 1.82 -2.96
C TRP A 27 -10.75 1.81 -4.18
N LYS A 28 -11.48 0.72 -4.45
CA LYS A 28 -12.39 0.61 -5.60
C LYS A 28 -11.74 1.13 -6.90
N PRO A 29 -10.54 0.63 -7.26
CA PRO A 29 -9.80 1.15 -8.39
C PRO A 29 -10.62 1.02 -9.67
N SER A 30 -10.54 2.03 -10.52
CA SER A 30 -11.27 2.08 -11.79
C SER A 30 -10.66 1.17 -12.86
N GLN A 31 -9.39 0.79 -12.69
CA GLN A 31 -8.68 -0.12 -13.60
C GLN A 31 -8.04 -1.30 -12.85
N PRO A 32 -7.70 -2.40 -13.54
CA PRO A 32 -6.93 -3.48 -12.94
C PRO A 32 -5.57 -2.97 -12.44
N PHE A 33 -5.08 -3.59 -11.38
CA PHE A 33 -3.80 -3.26 -10.76
C PHE A 33 -3.00 -4.55 -10.53
N HIS A 34 -1.70 -4.41 -10.30
CA HIS A 34 -0.82 -5.55 -10.01
C HIS A 34 -0.27 -5.41 -8.60
N ILE A 35 -0.28 -6.52 -7.84
CA ILE A 35 0.38 -6.60 -6.54
C ILE A 35 1.61 -7.48 -6.67
N MET A 36 2.74 -7.01 -6.18
CA MET A 36 3.97 -7.80 -6.02
C MET A 36 4.28 -7.92 -4.53
N ASP A 37 4.50 -9.15 -4.07
CA ASP A 37 4.98 -9.41 -2.71
C ASP A 37 6.45 -9.02 -2.60
N VAL A 38 6.78 -8.34 -1.50
CA VAL A 38 8.14 -7.99 -1.12
C VAL A 38 8.42 -8.61 0.25
N THR A 39 9.69 -8.70 0.61
CA THR A 39 10.11 -9.10 1.96
C THR A 39 9.46 -8.28 3.07
N ASN A 40 9.31 -8.91 4.24
CA ASN A 40 8.87 -8.27 5.49
C ASN A 40 7.42 -7.75 5.43
N GLY A 41 6.54 -8.36 4.64
CA GLY A 41 5.11 -8.00 4.58
C GLY A 41 4.84 -6.65 3.92
N TYR A 42 5.80 -6.15 3.14
CA TYR A 42 5.60 -5.05 2.22
C TYR A 42 5.07 -5.57 0.88
N TYR A 43 4.27 -4.75 0.22
CA TYR A 43 3.70 -5.04 -1.08
C TYR A 43 3.87 -3.85 -1.99
N LEU A 44 4.17 -4.10 -3.27
CA LEU A 44 4.07 -3.08 -4.31
C LEU A 44 2.75 -3.19 -4.99
N VAL A 45 2.06 -2.07 -5.14
CA VAL A 45 0.82 -1.98 -5.90
C VAL A 45 1.04 -1.05 -7.07
N ARG A 46 0.97 -1.60 -8.28
CA ARG A 46 1.09 -0.86 -9.54
C ARG A 46 -0.29 -0.61 -10.13
N PHE A 47 -0.66 0.66 -10.23
CA PHE A 47 -1.88 1.11 -10.87
C PHE A 47 -1.67 1.36 -12.36
N GLN A 48 -2.73 1.20 -13.15
CA GLN A 48 -2.71 1.51 -14.58
C GLN A 48 -2.91 3.00 -14.87
N ASN A 49 -3.72 3.69 -14.07
CA ASN A 49 -3.96 5.11 -14.20
C ASN A 49 -3.39 5.89 -13.01
N LYS A 50 -3.29 7.21 -13.17
CA LYS A 50 -2.78 8.12 -12.15
C LYS A 50 -3.83 8.47 -11.10
N ASP A 51 -5.11 8.47 -11.47
CA ASP A 51 -6.21 8.84 -10.58
C ASP A 51 -6.35 7.85 -9.42
N ASP A 52 -6.34 6.55 -9.69
CA ASP A 52 -6.37 5.49 -8.67
C ASP A 52 -5.14 5.61 -7.76
N TYR A 53 -3.96 5.86 -8.34
CA TYR A 53 -2.71 6.06 -7.59
C TYR A 53 -2.77 7.26 -6.64
N ASP A 54 -3.15 8.44 -7.15
CA ASP A 54 -3.24 9.67 -6.37
C ASP A 54 -4.32 9.56 -5.28
N MET A 55 -5.43 8.89 -5.57
CA MET A 55 -6.50 8.60 -4.60
C MET A 55 -5.98 7.74 -3.45
N THR A 56 -5.21 6.68 -3.72
CA THR A 56 -4.62 5.85 -2.66
C THR A 56 -3.75 6.63 -1.69
N LEU A 57 -2.99 7.61 -2.20
CA LEU A 57 -2.07 8.40 -1.39
C LEU A 57 -2.78 9.49 -0.59
N THR A 58 -3.89 10.03 -1.10
CA THR A 58 -4.50 11.26 -0.57
C THR A 58 -5.76 11.03 0.25
N GLN A 59 -6.49 9.92 0.04
CA GLN A 59 -7.80 9.70 0.67
C GLN A 59 -7.76 8.83 1.95
N GLY A 60 -6.57 8.47 2.44
CA GLY A 60 -6.36 7.64 3.64
C GLY A 60 -6.04 8.44 4.90
N PRO A 61 -6.35 7.91 6.10
CA PRO A 61 -5.76 6.65 6.55
C PRO A 61 -6.63 5.41 6.28
N TRP A 62 -6.05 4.39 5.67
CA TRP A 62 -6.78 3.18 5.28
C TRP A 62 -6.74 2.12 6.38
N LYS A 63 -7.88 1.87 7.02
CA LYS A 63 -7.98 0.95 8.15
C LYS A 63 -8.46 -0.44 7.73
N VAL A 64 -7.73 -1.48 8.14
CA VAL A 64 -8.02 -2.89 7.91
C VAL A 64 -7.89 -3.67 9.22
N PHE A 65 -8.96 -4.34 9.65
CA PHE A 65 -8.99 -5.15 10.89
C PHE A 65 -8.41 -4.41 12.11
N ARG A 66 -8.82 -3.16 12.34
CA ARG A 66 -8.32 -2.28 13.41
C ARG A 66 -6.87 -1.79 13.27
N HIS A 67 -6.14 -2.22 12.25
CA HIS A 67 -4.80 -1.77 11.92
C HIS A 67 -4.86 -0.80 10.74
N TYR A 68 -3.81 0.00 10.52
CA TYR A 68 -3.74 0.95 9.40
C TYR A 68 -2.75 0.47 8.35
N PHE A 69 -3.03 0.73 7.07
CA PHE A 69 -2.00 0.64 6.04
C PHE A 69 -1.07 1.85 6.11
N THR A 70 0.23 1.61 6.03
CA THR A 70 1.17 2.60 5.53
C THR A 70 1.16 2.54 4.01
N ILE A 71 1.09 3.71 3.38
CA ILE A 71 1.15 3.85 1.93
C ILE A 71 2.14 4.97 1.63
N GLN A 72 3.06 4.71 0.71
CA GLN A 72 3.94 5.75 0.15
C GLN A 72 4.17 5.49 -1.33
N SER A 73 4.59 6.52 -2.05
CA SER A 73 5.13 6.35 -3.39
C SER A 73 6.37 5.45 -3.35
N TRP A 74 6.51 4.57 -4.35
CA TRP A 74 7.75 3.84 -4.55
C TRP A 74 8.92 4.81 -4.80
N ILE A 75 10.05 4.55 -4.14
CA ILE A 75 11.31 5.27 -4.34
C ILE A 75 12.42 4.24 -4.59
N VAL A 76 13.44 4.62 -5.35
CA VAL A 76 14.56 3.70 -5.72
C VAL A 76 15.30 3.20 -4.48
N ASP A 77 15.46 4.06 -3.47
CA ASP A 77 16.14 3.74 -2.21
C ASP A 77 15.21 3.10 -1.15
N PHE A 78 14.10 2.48 -1.59
CA PHE A 78 13.21 1.80 -0.67
C PHE A 78 13.90 0.57 -0.07
N ASP A 79 14.02 0.56 1.27
CA ASP A 79 14.61 -0.54 2.02
C ASP A 79 13.52 -1.29 2.81
N PRO A 80 13.12 -2.50 2.40
CA PRO A 80 12.11 -3.30 3.09
C PRO A 80 12.55 -3.79 4.48
N LEU A 81 13.84 -3.67 4.82
CA LEU A 81 14.39 -4.01 6.12
C LEU A 81 14.34 -2.84 7.10
N LYS A 82 14.25 -1.60 6.60
CA LYS A 82 14.01 -0.43 7.46
C LYS A 82 12.56 -0.42 7.90
N HIS A 83 12.37 -0.21 9.21
CA HIS A 83 11.05 0.07 9.74
C HIS A 83 10.58 1.40 9.16
N PHE A 84 9.37 1.39 8.60
CA PHE A 84 8.67 2.61 8.23
C PHE A 84 8.63 3.53 9.46
N PRO A 85 8.98 4.82 9.34
CA PRO A 85 9.01 5.70 10.51
C PRO A 85 7.59 5.82 11.06
N THR A 86 7.36 5.26 12.25
CA THR A 86 6.13 5.40 13.02
C THR A 86 5.96 6.84 13.57
N GLU A 87 6.94 7.71 13.34
CA GLU A 87 7.05 9.07 13.90
C GLU A 87 6.04 10.06 13.33
N ALA A 88 5.33 9.74 12.24
CA ALA A 88 4.34 10.64 11.63
C ALA A 88 2.91 10.51 12.19
N LEU A 89 2.69 9.74 13.26
CA LEU A 89 1.37 9.54 13.87
C LEU A 89 1.26 10.07 15.33
N ALA A 90 2.19 10.93 15.76
CA ALA A 90 2.14 11.61 17.05
C ALA A 90 1.39 12.94 16.97
#